data_AF-A0A512E3Q1-F1
#
_entry.id   AF-A0A512E3Q1-F1
#
_cell.length_a   1.000
_cell.length_b   1.000
_cell.length_c   1.000
_cell.angle_alpha   90.00
_cell.angle_beta   90.00
_cell.angle_gamma   90.00
#
_symmetry.space_group_name_H-M   'P 1'
#
loop_
_entity.id
_entity.type
_entity.pdbx_description
1 polymer ?
#
loop_
_entity_poly.entity_id
_entity_poly.type
_entity_poly.pdbx_seq_one_letter_code
_entity_poly.pdbx_strand_id
1 'polypeptide(L)'
;MAELNRNHVVDLLNRILEAELAGVVRYTHYSFLVYGYNRIPIVSWLREQASESLLHAQQAGEMITHLGAYPSLTIGPLLDNHQHDIGAIMRESLETEGRALALYKELLTVVEGHSVMLEEYARQMVYAEEQHAGEVDKMLRKPGELATFQSGAR
;
A
#
# COMPACT_ATOMS: atom_id res chain seq x y z
N MET A 1 -17.44 22.86 15.39
CA MET A 1 -16.63 21.83 14.69
C MET A 1 -15.21 22.04 15.13
N ALA A 2 -14.50 20.97 15.53
CA ALA A 2 -13.09 21.10 15.88
C ALA A 2 -12.29 21.45 14.62
N GLU A 3 -11.20 22.20 14.78
CA GLU A 3 -10.36 22.66 13.69
C GLU A 3 -9.38 21.54 13.29
N LEU A 4 -9.19 21.31 11.99
CA LEU A 4 -8.28 20.29 11.47
C LEU A 4 -6.84 20.59 11.91
N ASN A 5 -6.16 19.64 12.58
CA ASN A 5 -4.72 19.76 12.82
C ASN A 5 -3.95 19.50 11.52
N ARG A 6 -3.79 20.56 10.72
CA ARG A 6 -3.18 20.50 9.39
C ARG A 6 -1.78 19.89 9.43
N ASN A 7 -0.93 20.25 10.40
CA ASN A 7 0.44 19.75 10.45
C ASN A 7 0.47 18.23 10.65
N HIS A 8 -0.37 17.72 11.54
CA HIS A 8 -0.47 16.28 11.77
C HIS A 8 -0.95 15.53 10.52
N VAL A 9 -1.95 16.07 9.82
CA VAL A 9 -2.46 15.47 8.57
C VAL A 9 -1.39 15.47 7.49
N VAL A 10 -0.65 16.57 7.33
CA VAL A 10 0.44 16.68 6.36
C VAL A 10 1.56 15.69 6.66
N ASP A 11 1.95 15.54 7.93
CA ASP A 11 2.97 14.56 8.31
C ASP A 11 2.54 13.13 7.98
N LEU A 12 1.27 12.81 8.21
CA LEU A 12 0.71 11.49 7.90
C LEU A 12 0.60 11.25 6.39
N LEU A 13 0.16 12.23 5.62
CA LEU A 13 0.13 12.15 4.15
C LEU A 13 1.55 12.00 3.57
N ASN A 14 2.57 12.64 4.16
CA ASN A 14 3.95 12.44 3.75
C ASN A 14 4.44 11.01 4.03
N ARG A 15 4.10 10.44 5.20
CA ARG A 15 4.41 9.02 5.49
C ARG A 15 3.73 8.07 4.51
N ILE A 16 2.49 8.37 4.11
CA ILE A 16 1.76 7.63 3.07
C ILE A 16 2.49 7.75 1.73
N LEU A 17 2.80 8.97 1.28
CA LEU A 17 3.53 9.22 0.03
C LEU A 17 4.85 8.42 -0.03
N GLU A 18 5.63 8.44 1.05
CA GLU A 18 6.89 7.71 1.14
C GLU A 18 6.69 6.18 1.05
N ALA A 19 5.63 5.66 1.68
CA ALA A 19 5.27 4.24 1.63
C ALA A 19 4.83 3.81 0.23
N GLU A 20 4.03 4.63 -0.46
CA GLU A 20 3.54 4.36 -1.81
C GLU A 20 4.68 4.40 -2.83
N LEU A 21 5.56 5.41 -2.75
CA LEU A 21 6.78 5.45 -3.58
C LEU A 21 7.67 4.22 -3.35
N ALA A 22 7.78 3.74 -2.12
CA ALA A 22 8.46 2.49 -1.82
C ALA A 22 7.74 1.28 -2.44
N GLY A 23 6.41 1.30 -2.49
CA GLY A 23 5.57 0.33 -3.22
C GLY A 23 5.91 0.25 -4.71
N VAL A 24 6.00 1.39 -5.39
CA VAL A 24 6.38 1.46 -6.81
C VAL A 24 7.70 0.74 -7.06
N VAL A 25 8.73 1.05 -6.26
CA VAL A 25 10.07 0.46 -6.40
C VAL A 25 10.02 -1.03 -6.10
N ARG A 26 9.39 -1.42 -4.99
CA ARG A 26 9.32 -2.81 -4.50
C ARG A 26 8.60 -3.72 -5.51
N TYR A 27 7.41 -3.35 -5.96
CA TYR A 27 6.64 -4.16 -6.91
C TYR A 27 7.31 -4.26 -8.28
N THR A 28 7.92 -3.16 -8.73
CA THR A 28 8.74 -3.18 -9.95
C THR A 28 9.89 -4.18 -9.81
N HIS A 29 10.61 -4.13 -8.68
CA HIS A 29 11.72 -5.00 -8.39
C HIS A 29 11.29 -6.48 -8.32
N TYR A 30 10.24 -6.79 -7.56
CA TYR A 30 9.70 -8.15 -7.48
C TYR A 30 9.29 -8.71 -8.85
N SER A 31 8.80 -7.88 -9.76
CA SER A 31 8.44 -8.33 -11.12
C SER A 31 9.63 -8.91 -11.92
N PHE A 32 10.86 -8.54 -11.56
CA PHE A 32 12.08 -9.08 -12.18
C PHE A 32 12.48 -10.46 -11.64
N LEU A 33 12.03 -10.78 -10.43
CA LEU A 33 12.46 -11.95 -9.65
C LEU A 33 11.53 -13.17 -9.80
N VAL A 34 10.51 -13.08 -10.67
CA VAL A 34 9.59 -14.19 -10.93
C VAL A 34 10.08 -15.04 -12.11
N TYR A 35 10.31 -16.32 -11.84
CA TYR A 35 10.81 -17.31 -12.80
C TYR A 35 9.81 -18.47 -12.99
N GLY A 36 10.05 -19.30 -14.02
CA GLY A 36 9.24 -20.50 -14.30
C GLY A 36 8.05 -20.27 -15.23
N TYR A 37 7.31 -21.35 -15.52
CA TYR A 37 6.25 -21.36 -16.54
C TYR A 37 5.03 -20.51 -16.16
N ASN A 38 4.75 -20.33 -14.87
CA ASN A 38 3.63 -19.52 -14.37
C ASN A 38 3.94 -18.02 -14.26
N ARG A 39 5.13 -17.56 -14.70
CA ARG A 39 5.59 -16.20 -14.42
C ARG A 39 4.77 -15.09 -15.07
N ILE A 40 4.22 -15.33 -16.26
CA ILE A 40 3.57 -14.28 -17.07
C ILE A 40 2.45 -13.56 -16.29
N PRO A 41 1.43 -14.26 -15.76
CA PRO A 41 0.36 -13.61 -15.00
C PRO A 41 0.87 -12.93 -13.72
N ILE A 42 1.81 -13.53 -13.00
CA ILE A 42 2.34 -12.99 -11.73
C ILE A 42 3.14 -11.70 -11.97
N VAL A 43 3.94 -11.66 -13.04
CA VAL A 43 4.69 -10.46 -13.43
C VAL A 43 3.75 -9.34 -13.88
N SER A 44 2.67 -9.67 -14.61
CA SER A 44 1.64 -8.68 -14.96
C SER A 44 1.04 -8.06 -13.71
N TRP A 45 0.59 -8.91 -12.79
CA TRP A 45 -0.03 -8.48 -11.54
C TRP A 45 0.93 -7.60 -10.72
N LEU A 46 2.19 -8.00 -10.52
CA LEU A 46 3.17 -7.19 -9.79
C LEU A 46 3.39 -5.81 -10.45
N ARG A 47 3.36 -5.72 -11.78
CA ARG A 47 3.52 -4.42 -12.49
C ARG A 47 2.27 -3.56 -12.42
N GLU A 48 1.10 -4.17 -12.37
CA GLU A 48 -0.17 -3.48 -12.09
C GLU A 48 -0.12 -2.89 -10.68
N GLN A 49 0.34 -3.65 -9.67
CA GLN A 49 0.53 -3.15 -8.31
C GLN A 49 1.54 -2.00 -8.23
N ALA A 50 2.65 -2.06 -8.97
CA ALA A 50 3.58 -0.93 -9.06
C ALA A 50 2.93 0.33 -9.65
N SER A 51 2.01 0.16 -10.60
CA SER A 51 1.28 1.26 -11.23
C SER A 51 0.22 1.85 -10.30
N GLU A 52 -0.45 1.00 -9.52
CA GLU A 52 -1.42 1.38 -8.49
C GLU A 52 -0.74 2.18 -7.36
N SER A 53 0.39 1.71 -6.82
CA SER A 53 1.17 2.49 -5.84
C SER A 53 1.60 3.85 -6.39
N LEU A 54 1.91 3.96 -7.70
CA LEU A 54 2.27 5.25 -8.29
C LEU A 54 1.07 6.20 -8.32
N LEU A 55 -0.12 5.68 -8.62
CA LEU A 55 -1.36 6.46 -8.57
C LEU A 55 -1.64 6.95 -7.14
N HIS A 56 -1.50 6.08 -6.13
CA HIS A 56 -1.69 6.45 -4.72
C HIS A 56 -0.67 7.51 -4.27
N ALA A 57 0.59 7.36 -4.65
CA ALA A 57 1.63 8.37 -4.39
C ALA A 57 1.27 9.73 -5.00
N GLN A 58 0.79 9.75 -6.25
CA GLN A 58 0.34 10.99 -6.90
C GLN A 58 -0.83 11.61 -6.14
N GLN A 59 -1.83 10.83 -5.75
CA GLN A 59 -2.97 11.32 -4.99
C GLN A 59 -2.57 11.89 -3.63
N ALA A 60 -1.70 11.20 -2.88
CA ALA A 60 -1.17 11.69 -1.60
C ALA A 60 -0.41 13.01 -1.78
N GLY A 61 0.43 13.09 -2.81
CA GLY A 61 1.15 14.31 -3.19
C GLY A 61 0.22 15.50 -3.44
N GLU A 62 -0.85 15.29 -4.22
CA GLU A 62 -1.86 16.31 -4.47
C GLU A 62 -2.61 16.71 -3.21
N MET A 63 -2.90 15.78 -2.28
CA MET A 63 -3.51 16.14 -1.00
C MET A 63 -2.60 17.03 -0.16
N ILE A 64 -1.29 16.75 -0.13
CA ILE A 64 -0.30 17.54 0.61
C ILE A 64 -0.22 18.96 0.05
N THR A 65 -0.12 19.10 -1.28
CA THR A 65 -0.03 20.41 -1.93
C THR A 65 -1.33 21.18 -1.84
N HIS A 66 -2.48 20.51 -1.86
CA HIS A 66 -3.80 21.13 -1.63
C HIS A 66 -3.90 21.74 -0.22
N LEU A 67 -3.24 21.15 0.78
CA LEU A 67 -3.12 21.71 2.13
C LEU A 67 -2.05 22.81 2.24
N GLY A 68 -1.40 23.19 1.14
CA GLY A 68 -0.37 24.22 1.08
C GLY A 68 0.97 23.78 1.68
N ALA A 69 1.24 22.47 1.74
CA ALA A 69 2.47 21.91 2.27
C ALA A 69 3.38 21.34 1.16
N TYR A 70 4.64 21.10 1.51
CA TYR A 70 5.63 20.53 0.60
C TYR A 70 5.62 18.98 0.69
N PRO A 71 5.45 18.26 -0.43
CA PRO A 71 5.48 16.79 -0.43
C PRO A 71 6.92 16.27 -0.30
N SER A 72 7.08 15.24 0.53
CA SER A 72 8.35 14.56 0.74
C SER A 72 8.89 13.94 -0.56
N LEU A 73 10.21 13.98 -0.72
CA LEU A 73 10.93 13.25 -1.77
C LEU A 73 11.57 11.95 -1.26
N THR A 74 11.38 11.63 0.01
CA THR A 74 11.93 10.42 0.62
C THR A 74 11.20 9.18 0.09
N ILE A 75 11.90 8.05 0.06
CA ILE A 75 11.31 6.74 -0.20
C ILE A 75 11.31 5.97 1.11
N GLY A 76 10.17 5.39 1.47
CA GLY A 76 10.04 4.56 2.67
C GLY A 76 10.95 3.31 2.61
N PRO A 77 11.00 2.52 3.70
CA PRO A 77 11.87 1.35 3.77
C PRO A 77 11.63 0.35 2.63
N LEU A 78 12.69 0.01 1.92
CA LEU A 78 12.69 -1.05 0.91
C LEU A 78 13.18 -2.34 1.59
N LEU A 79 12.26 -3.21 1.98
CA LEU A 79 12.62 -4.55 2.44
C LEU A 79 13.08 -5.37 1.23
N ASP A 80 14.29 -5.92 1.30
CA ASP A 80 14.77 -6.95 0.38
C ASP A 80 15.50 -8.02 1.17
N ASN A 81 14.78 -9.09 1.51
CA ASN A 81 15.34 -10.23 2.21
C ASN A 81 16.16 -11.16 1.27
N HIS A 82 16.35 -10.77 0.00
CA HIS A 82 17.02 -11.54 -1.06
C HIS A 82 16.40 -12.93 -1.29
N GLN A 83 15.14 -13.12 -0.90
CA GLN A 83 14.37 -14.31 -1.21
C GLN A 83 13.59 -14.07 -2.51
N HIS A 84 13.72 -15.01 -3.43
CA HIS A 84 13.11 -14.92 -4.76
C HIS A 84 11.97 -15.94 -4.93
N ASP A 85 11.53 -16.56 -3.82
CA ASP A 85 10.35 -17.40 -3.80
C ASP A 85 9.09 -16.53 -3.90
N ILE A 86 8.15 -16.93 -4.76
CA ILE A 86 6.90 -16.19 -4.98
C ILE A 86 6.11 -16.09 -3.69
N GLY A 87 6.08 -17.15 -2.88
CA GLY A 87 5.40 -17.12 -1.58
C GLY A 87 6.04 -16.12 -0.61
N ALA A 88 7.37 -16.00 -0.61
CA ALA A 88 8.07 -14.99 0.19
C ALA A 88 7.71 -13.57 -0.26
N ILE A 89 7.77 -13.31 -1.57
CA ILE A 89 7.35 -12.04 -2.18
C ILE A 89 5.91 -11.68 -1.77
N MET A 90 4.96 -12.62 -1.90
CA MET A 90 3.56 -12.37 -1.52
C MET A 90 3.40 -12.09 -0.02
N ARG A 91 4.16 -12.74 0.86
CA ARG A 91 4.11 -12.46 2.32
C ARG A 91 4.66 -11.07 2.65
N GLU A 92 5.77 -10.66 2.02
CA GLU A 92 6.33 -9.32 2.21
C GLU A 92 5.40 -8.22 1.67
N SER A 93 4.76 -8.49 0.53
CA SER A 93 3.68 -7.65 0.00
C SER A 93 2.57 -7.49 1.03
N LEU A 94 2.01 -8.59 1.55
CA LEU A 94 0.92 -8.55 2.53
C LEU A 94 1.30 -7.79 3.81
N GLU A 95 2.53 -7.96 4.31
CA GLU A 95 3.02 -7.20 5.47
C GLU A 95 3.11 -5.70 5.16
N THR A 96 3.55 -5.35 3.96
CA THR A 96 3.69 -3.93 3.58
C THR A 96 2.33 -3.29 3.34
N GLU A 97 1.38 -3.99 2.72
CA GLU A 97 0.00 -3.51 2.58
C GLU A 97 -0.66 -3.31 3.95
N GLY A 98 -0.41 -4.20 4.91
CA GLY A 98 -0.88 -4.01 6.29
C GLY A 98 -0.36 -2.72 6.94
N ARG A 99 0.88 -2.33 6.63
CA ARG A 99 1.47 -1.06 7.09
C ARG A 99 0.87 0.16 6.39
N ALA A 100 0.66 0.11 5.07
CA ALA A 100 0.02 1.18 4.31
C ALA A 100 -1.44 1.39 4.75
N LEU A 101 -2.21 0.30 4.86
CA LEU A 101 -3.58 0.30 5.36
C LEU A 101 -3.70 0.93 6.76
N ALA A 102 -2.73 0.68 7.65
CA ALA A 102 -2.71 1.30 8.97
C ALA A 102 -2.56 2.82 8.89
N LEU A 103 -1.71 3.34 7.99
CA LEU A 103 -1.56 4.78 7.77
C LEU A 103 -2.85 5.41 7.22
N TYR A 104 -3.53 4.76 6.28
CA TYR A 104 -4.80 5.27 5.76
C TYR A 104 -5.93 5.24 6.79
N LYS A 105 -5.99 4.21 7.65
CA LYS A 105 -6.94 4.16 8.78
C LYS A 105 -6.65 5.23 9.82
N GLU A 106 -5.37 5.48 10.12
CA GLU A 106 -4.94 6.60 10.95
C GLU A 106 -5.38 7.92 10.31
N LEU A 107 -5.22 8.09 8.98
CA LEU A 107 -5.62 9.29 8.26
C LEU A 107 -7.12 9.52 8.37
N LEU A 108 -7.91 8.50 8.07
CA LEU A 108 -9.37 8.56 8.18
C LEU A 108 -9.80 9.02 9.57
N THR A 109 -9.18 8.47 10.62
CA THR A 109 -9.50 8.81 12.02
C THR A 109 -9.22 10.29 12.32
N VAL A 110 -8.11 10.85 11.81
CA VAL A 110 -7.73 12.24 12.13
C VAL A 110 -8.48 13.29 11.30
N VAL A 111 -9.05 12.90 10.16
CA VAL A 111 -9.80 13.83 9.28
C VAL A 111 -11.32 13.72 9.44
N GLU A 112 -11.82 12.67 10.10
CA GLU A 112 -13.25 12.42 10.31
C GLU A 112 -13.93 13.58 11.05
N GLY A 113 -15.00 14.12 10.46
CA GLY A 113 -15.74 15.27 10.97
C GLY A 113 -15.06 16.62 10.75
N HIS A 114 -13.91 16.66 10.07
CA HIS A 114 -13.11 17.86 9.84
C HIS A 114 -12.96 18.21 8.35
N SER A 115 -12.89 17.22 7.46
CA SER A 115 -12.73 17.45 6.02
C SER A 115 -13.34 16.32 5.20
N VAL A 116 -14.49 16.58 4.58
CA VAL A 116 -15.18 15.60 3.71
C VAL A 116 -14.27 15.12 2.57
N MET A 117 -13.49 16.01 1.97
CA MET A 117 -12.57 15.63 0.88
C MET A 117 -11.52 14.62 1.35
N LEU A 118 -10.88 14.87 2.49
CA LEU A 118 -9.85 13.97 3.02
C LEU A 118 -10.44 12.68 3.57
N GLU A 119 -11.66 12.74 4.14
CA GLU A 119 -12.39 11.54 4.56
C GLU A 119 -12.68 10.62 3.38
N GLU A 120 -13.20 11.17 2.28
CA GLU A 120 -13.50 10.36 1.10
C GLU A 120 -12.24 9.80 0.46
N TYR A 121 -11.16 10.59 0.38
CA TYR A 121 -9.86 10.10 -0.04
C TYR A 121 -9.39 8.93 0.84
N ALA A 122 -9.40 9.09 2.17
CA ALA A 122 -8.95 8.06 3.08
C ALA A 122 -9.83 6.80 3.01
N ARG A 123 -11.16 6.92 2.90
CA ARG A 123 -12.07 5.77 2.74
C ARG A 123 -11.82 5.01 1.44
N GLN A 124 -11.59 5.72 0.34
CA GLN A 124 -11.26 5.10 -0.95
C GLN A 124 -9.94 4.32 -0.89
N MET A 125 -8.92 4.90 -0.27
CA MET A 125 -7.62 4.23 -0.10
C MET A 125 -7.72 3.03 0.85
N VAL A 126 -8.42 3.15 1.99
CA VAL A 126 -8.69 2.00 2.88
C VAL A 126 -9.37 0.86 2.12
N TYR A 127 -10.37 1.17 1.29
CA TYR A 127 -11.05 0.18 0.47
C TYR A 127 -10.10 -0.49 -0.55
N ALA A 128 -9.30 0.29 -1.27
CA ALA A 128 -8.35 -0.22 -2.26
C ALA A 128 -7.33 -1.17 -1.60
N GLU A 129 -6.75 -0.76 -0.48
CA GLU A 129 -5.78 -1.57 0.26
C GLU A 129 -6.39 -2.85 0.86
N GLU A 130 -7.64 -2.81 1.33
CA GLU A 130 -8.35 -4.01 1.79
C GLU A 130 -8.66 -4.99 0.64
N GLN A 131 -8.97 -4.49 -0.55
CA GLN A 131 -9.12 -5.35 -1.75
C GLN A 131 -7.78 -5.99 -2.11
N HIS A 132 -6.70 -5.20 -2.14
CA HIS A 132 -5.37 -5.69 -2.46
C HIS A 132 -4.90 -6.77 -1.48
N ALA A 133 -4.98 -6.50 -0.16
CA ALA A 133 -4.66 -7.48 0.86
C ALA A 133 -5.48 -8.78 0.70
N GLY A 134 -6.75 -8.66 0.32
CA GLY A 134 -7.62 -9.81 0.04
C GLY A 134 -7.20 -10.65 -1.16
N GLU A 135 -6.67 -10.02 -2.21
CA GLU A 135 -6.13 -10.74 -3.38
C GLU A 135 -4.82 -11.45 -3.04
N VAL A 136 -3.89 -10.79 -2.35
CA VAL A 136 -2.63 -11.42 -1.92
C VAL A 136 -2.89 -12.57 -0.97
N ASP A 137 -3.82 -12.41 -0.03
CA ASP A 137 -4.25 -13.47 0.86
C ASP A 137 -4.75 -14.70 0.08
N LYS A 138 -5.60 -14.52 -0.94
CA LYS A 138 -6.04 -15.65 -1.80
C LYS A 138 -4.88 -16.30 -2.54
N MET A 139 -3.91 -15.51 -3.02
CA MET A 139 -2.72 -16.04 -3.71
C MET A 139 -1.82 -16.89 -2.80
N LEU A 140 -1.85 -16.65 -1.48
CA LEU A 140 -1.08 -17.40 -0.49
C LEU A 140 -1.73 -18.72 -0.05
N ARG A 141 -3.01 -18.94 -0.36
CA ARG A 141 -3.76 -20.15 0.02
C ARG A 141 -3.51 -21.30 -0.96
N LYS A 142 -3.64 -22.54 -0.48
CA LYS A 142 -3.64 -23.71 -1.37
C LYS A 142 -5.01 -23.87 -2.05
N PRO A 143 -5.07 -24.44 -3.27
CA PRO A 143 -6.35 -24.76 -3.90
C PRO A 143 -7.26 -25.58 -2.98
N GLY A 144 -8.49 -25.12 -2.79
CA GLY A 144 -9.47 -25.75 -1.91
C GLY A 144 -9.50 -25.21 -0.47
N GLU A 145 -8.56 -24.35 -0.07
CA GLU A 145 -8.58 -23.69 1.24
C GLU A 145 -9.47 -22.43 1.20
N LEU A 146 -10.47 -22.37 2.09
CA LEU A 146 -11.40 -21.23 2.19
C LEU A 146 -11.08 -20.29 3.36
N ALA A 147 -10.35 -20.76 4.36
CA ALA A 147 -9.92 -19.94 5.49
C ALA A 147 -8.92 -18.86 5.02
N THR A 148 -8.96 -17.69 5.65
CA THR A 148 -7.97 -16.63 5.42
C THR A 148 -6.57 -17.10 5.79
N PHE A 149 -5.58 -16.61 5.07
CA PHE A 149 -4.19 -16.89 5.34
C PHE A 149 -3.80 -16.29 6.70
N GLN A 150 -3.40 -17.13 7.65
CA GLN A 150 -2.85 -16.68 8.92
C GLN A 150 -1.33 -16.69 8.81
N SER A 151 -0.69 -15.53 8.99
CA SER A 151 0.76 -15.34 8.95
C SER A 151 1.56 -16.08 10.05
N GLY A 152 0.96 -17.04 10.77
CA GLY A 152 1.57 -17.77 11.88
C GLY A 152 1.35 -19.30 11.90
N ALA A 153 0.78 -19.91 10.85
CA ALA A 153 0.56 -21.35 10.81
C ALA A 153 1.73 -22.12 10.15
N ARG A 154 2.80 -22.31 10.95
CA ARG A 154 3.95 -23.22 10.80
C ARG A 154 5.02 -22.91 9.77
#